data_AF-A0A0F9CI03-F1
#
_entry.id   AF-A0A0F9CI03-F1
#
_cell.length_a   1.000
_cell.length_b   1.000
_cell.length_c   1.000
_cell.angle_alpha   90.00
_cell.angle_beta   90.00
_cell.angle_gamma   90.00
#
_symmetry.space_group_name_H-M   'P 1'
#
loop_
_entity.id
_entity.type
_entity.pdbx_description
1 polymer ?
#
loop_
_entity_poly.entity_id
_entity_poly.type
_entity_poly.pdbx_seq_one_letter_code
_entity_poly.pdbx_strand_id
1 'polypeptide(L)' 'MKARFRVEIFWAWYDAWIGAYWNKDKRILYICPLIFVVTAIHFPKKLTTKTD' A
#
# COMPACT_ATOMS: atom_id res chain seq x y z
N MET A 1 -8.45 -16.84 -10.59
CA MET A 1 -7.39 -15.87 -10.99
C MET A 1 -6.75 -15.28 -9.74
N LYS A 2 -5.42 -15.20 -9.68
CA LYS A 2 -4.61 -15.05 -8.46
C LYS A 2 -4.62 -13.59 -7.96
N ALA A 3 -5.17 -13.33 -6.78
CA ALA A 3 -5.06 -12.04 -6.11
C ALA A 3 -3.58 -11.76 -5.83
N ARG A 4 -2.99 -10.78 -6.53
CA ARG A 4 -1.55 -10.53 -6.50
C ARG A 4 -1.28 -9.30 -5.66
N PHE A 5 -0.74 -9.52 -4.47
CA PHE A 5 -0.19 -8.45 -3.64
C PHE A 5 0.99 -7.80 -4.37
N ARG A 6 1.06 -6.46 -4.35
CA ARG A 6 2.21 -5.71 -4.85
C ARG A 6 2.75 -4.85 -3.72
N VAL A 7 4.06 -4.93 -3.52
CA VAL A 7 4.78 -4.08 -2.57
C VAL A 7 5.72 -3.22 -3.40
N GLU A 8 5.61 -1.91 -3.23
CA GLU A 8 6.44 -0.91 -3.89
C GLU A 8 7.17 -0.13 -2.80
N ILE A 9 8.49 -0.04 -2.89
CA ILE A 9 9.30 0.75 -1.98
C ILE A 9 9.87 1.90 -2.80
N PHE A 10 9.66 3.13 -2.34
CA PHE A 10 10.19 4.32 -3.00
C PHE A 10 10.73 5.30 -1.97
N TRP A 11 11.65 6.14 -2.43
CA TRP A 11 12.26 7.18 -1.62
C TRP A 11 11.42 8.44 -1.70
N ALA A 12 10.93 8.94 -0.56
CA ALA A 12 10.20 10.20 -0.48
C ALA A 12 10.81 11.08 0.62
N TRP A 13 11.38 12.21 0.20
CA TRP A 13 12.08 13.18 1.05
C TRP A 13 11.13 14.23 1.63
N TYR A 14 9.90 13.86 2.00
CA TYR A 14 8.91 14.87 2.34
C TYR A 14 8.96 15.33 3.79
N ASP A 15 9.32 14.47 4.74
CA ASP A 15 9.59 14.86 6.12
C ASP A 15 10.23 13.66 6.84
N ALA A 16 10.96 13.89 7.93
CA ALA A 16 11.45 12.84 8.82
C ALA A 16 10.32 12.18 9.63
N TRP A 17 9.19 11.92 8.96
CA TRP A 17 7.94 11.49 9.53
C TRP A 17 7.88 9.97 9.59
N ILE A 18 7.79 9.44 10.81
CA ILE A 18 7.53 8.02 11.06
C ILE A 18 6.03 7.85 11.21
N GLY A 19 5.42 7.06 10.33
CA GLY A 19 3.97 6.88 10.34
C GLY A 19 3.45 5.89 9.31
N ALA A 20 2.18 5.53 9.43
CA ALA A 20 1.47 4.74 8.43
C ALA A 20 0.21 5.50 7.99
N TYR A 21 -0.01 5.55 6.68
CA TYR A 21 -1.18 6.15 6.06
C TYR A 21 -1.95 5.09 5.27
N TRP A 22 -3.22 4.92 5.62
CA TRP A 22 -4.10 3.96 4.96
C TRP A 22 -5.03 4.66 3.96
N ASN A 23 -4.80 4.42 2.67
CA ASN A 23 -5.69 4.88 1.62
C ASN A 23 -6.79 3.85 1.38
N LYS A 24 -8.00 4.12 1.88
CA LYS A 24 -9.16 3.22 1.78
C LYS A 24 -9.65 3.03 0.34
N ASP A 25 -9.67 4.10 -0.45
CA ASP A 25 -10.16 4.08 -1.85
C ASP A 25 -9.30 3.19 -2.74
N LYS A 26 -7.97 3.33 -2.61
CA LYS A 26 -7.00 2.55 -3.38
C LYS A 26 -6.61 1.23 -2.72
N ARG A 27 -6.96 1.02 -1.45
CA ARG A 27 -6.49 -0.09 -0.59
C ARG A 27 -4.97 -0.19 -0.60
N ILE A 28 -4.30 0.93 -0.35
CA ILE A 28 -2.85 1.02 -0.29
C ILE A 28 -2.46 1.44 1.13
N LEU A 29 -1.57 0.67 1.76
CA LEU A 29 -0.95 1.04 3.02
C LEU A 29 0.42 1.63 2.75
N TYR A 30 0.59 2.90 3.04
CA TYR A 30 1.88 3.59 2.99
C TYR A 30 2.49 3.55 4.39
N ILE A 31 3.69 3.01 4.54
CA ILE A 31 4.41 2.93 5.81
C ILE A 31 5.76 3.63 5.64
N CYS A 32 6.07 4.56 6.51
CA CYS A 32 7.37 5.22 6.60
C CYS A 32 8.06 4.78 7.90
N PRO A 33 8.80 3.65 7.91
CA PRO A 33 9.47 3.15 9.11
C PRO A 33 10.76 3.91 9.42
N LEU A 34 11.33 4.61 8.44
CA LEU A 34 12.57 5.35 8.56
C LEU A 34 12.45 6.65 7.76
N ILE A 35 13.21 7.67 8.18
CA ILE A 35 13.40 8.90 7.39
C ILE A 35 13.77 8.48 5.95
N PHE A 36 13.01 8.96 4.98
CA PHE A 36 13.19 8.76 3.53
C PHE A 36 12.70 7.44 2.91
N VAL A 37 12.32 6.41 3.69
CA VAL A 37 11.87 5.14 3.11
C VAL A 37 10.35 5.03 3.20
N VAL A 38 9.67 4.99 2.05
CA VAL A 38 8.23 4.74 1.97
C VAL A 38 7.97 3.35 1.40
N THR A 39 7.18 2.56 2.13
CA THR A 39 6.69 1.26 1.69
C THR A 39 5.21 1.37 1.37
N ALA A 40 4.83 1.20 0.10
CA ALA A 40 3.45 1.12 -0.35
C ALA A 40 3.04 -0.34 -0.57
N ILE A 41 2.03 -0.79 0.17
CA ILE A 41 1.49 -2.14 0.09
C ILE A 41 0.13 -2.07 -0.58
N HIS A 42 0.03 -2.59 -1.80
CA HIS A 42 -1.20 -2.65 -2.58
C HIS A 42 -1.95 -3.94 -2.29
N PHE A 43 -3.15 -3.80 -1.74
CA PHE A 43 -4.03 -4.92 -1.45
C PHE A 43 -4.96 -5.18 -2.64
N PRO A 44 -5.01 -6.42 -3.18
CA PRO A 44 -5.94 -6.75 -4.24
C PRO A 44 -7.38 -6.59 -3.75
N LYS A 45 -8.22 -5.93 -4.56
CA LYS A 45 -9.68 -5.99 -4.36
C LYS A 45 -10.08 -7.45 -4.55
N LYS A 46 -10.65 -8.09 -3.52
CA LYS A 46 -11.33 -9.37 -3.70
C LYS A 46 -12.40 -9.13 -4.75
N LEU A 47 -12.18 -9.63 -5.96
CA LEU A 47 -13.25 -9.80 -6.93
C LEU A 47 -14.18 -10.83 -6.29
N THR A 48 -15.28 -10.34 -5.70
CA THR A 48 -16.41 -11.18 -5.34
C THR A 48 -16.86 -11.80 -6.65
N THR A 49 -16.49 -13.06 -6.86
CA THR A 49 -17.05 -13.89 -7.92
C THR A 49 -18.54 -13.97 -7.61
N LYS A 50 -19.32 -13.17 -8.32
CA LYS A 50 -20.77 -13.32 -8.36
C LYS A 50 -21.00 -14.58 -9.20
N THR A 51 -21.17 -15.71 -8.52
CA THR A 51 -21.63 -16.96 -9.13
C THR A 51 -23.08 -16.73 -9.52
N ASP A 52 -23.34 -16.57 -10.82
CA ASP A 52 -24.65 -16.70 -11.44
C ASP A 52 -24.79 -18.16 -11.91
#